data_AF-A0A3N7YQL7-F1
#
_entry.id   AF-A0A3N7YQL7-F1
#
_cell.length_a   1.000
_cell.length_b   1.000
_cell.length_c   1.000
_cell.angle_alpha   90.00
_cell.angle_beta   90.00
_cell.angle_gamma   90.00
#
_symmetry.space_group_name_H-M   'P 1'
#
loop_
_entity.id
_entity.type
_entity.pdbx_description
1 polymer ?
#
loop_
_entity_poly.entity_id
_entity_poly.type
_entity_poly.pdbx_seq_one_letter_code
_entity_poly.pdbx_strand_id
1 'polypeptide(L)'
;ESNDSVEPLAVAKILKALVDKEQPQLVILGKQAIDDDSNQTGQMLAALANLPQATFASKVTIADGKATVAREVDGGAETLSLTLPAVVTTDLRLNEPRYVTLPNIMKAKKKPLETV
;
A
#
# COMPACT_ATOMS: atom_id res chain seq x y z
N GLU A 1 -12.59 10.05 23.46
CA GLU A 1 -12.28 9.88 22.04
C GLU A 1 -12.23 11.26 21.43
N SER A 2 -11.11 11.63 20.79
CA SER A 2 -11.04 12.86 19.98
C SER A 2 -11.62 12.54 18.61
N ASN A 3 -12.61 13.31 18.17
CA ASN A 3 -13.30 13.18 16.87
C ASN A 3 -12.46 13.67 15.67
N ASP A 4 -11.16 13.83 15.84
CA ASP A 4 -10.30 14.37 14.80
C ASP A 4 -9.90 13.25 13.83
N SER A 5 -10.17 13.45 12.54
CA SER A 5 -9.73 12.55 11.48
C SER A 5 -8.21 12.45 11.48
N VAL A 6 -7.69 11.22 11.49
CA VAL A 6 -6.24 10.98 11.47
C VAL A 6 -5.69 11.40 10.11
N GLU A 7 -4.86 12.43 10.08
CA GLU A 7 -4.25 12.94 8.85
C GLU A 7 -3.25 11.95 8.23
N PRO A 8 -3.02 12.01 6.89
CA PRO A 8 -2.10 11.12 6.18
C PRO A 8 -0.70 11.00 6.81
N LEU A 9 -0.16 12.09 7.35
CA LEU A 9 1.15 12.09 8.01
C LEU A 9 1.16 11.25 9.30
N ALA A 10 0.09 11.33 10.10
CA ALA A 10 -0.04 10.54 11.31
C ALA A 10 -0.17 9.04 10.96
N VAL A 11 -0.99 8.72 9.95
CA VAL A 11 -1.10 7.34 9.43
C VAL A 11 0.25 6.83 8.94
N ALA A 12 0.99 7.62 8.14
CA ALA A 12 2.30 7.22 7.61
C ALA A 12 3.33 6.97 8.73
N LYS A 13 3.32 7.76 9.81
CA LYS A 13 4.20 7.53 10.98
C LYS A 13 3.85 6.23 11.71
N ILE A 14 2.56 5.93 11.88
CA ILE A 14 2.10 4.67 12.50
C ILE A 14 2.53 3.49 11.62
N LEU A 15 2.28 3.56 10.32
CA LEU A 15 2.69 2.51 9.37
C LEU A 15 4.21 2.34 9.35
N LYS A 16 4.99 3.42 9.47
CA LYS A 16 6.45 3.34 9.55
C LYS A 16 6.90 2.53 10.77
N ALA A 17 6.28 2.73 11.92
CA ALA A 17 6.58 1.92 13.11
C ALA A 17 6.30 0.42 12.88
N LEU A 18 5.23 0.09 12.13
CA LEU A 18 4.95 -1.29 11.73
C LEU A 18 5.96 -1.82 10.70
N VAL A 19 6.40 -1.00 9.75
CA VAL A 19 7.47 -1.36 8.81
C VAL A 19 8.76 -1.68 9.56
N ASP A 20 9.12 -0.88 10.56
CA ASP A 20 10.30 -1.14 11.40
C ASP A 20 10.15 -2.45 12.21
N LYS A 21 8.96 -2.74 12.74
CA LYS A 21 8.69 -3.94 13.56
C LYS A 21 8.65 -5.21 12.71
N GLU A 22 7.88 -5.20 11.63
CA GLU A 22 7.55 -6.38 10.83
C GLU A 22 8.54 -6.62 9.67
N GLN A 23 9.36 -5.62 9.33
CA GLN A 23 10.37 -5.67 8.24
C GLN A 23 9.82 -6.23 6.91
N PRO A 24 8.66 -5.73 6.41
CA PRO A 24 8.06 -6.25 5.19
C PRO A 24 8.93 -5.95 3.96
N GLN A 25 9.00 -6.91 3.04
CA GLN A 25 9.71 -6.71 1.77
C GLN A 25 8.90 -5.86 0.78
N LEU A 26 7.59 -5.76 0.94
CA LEU A 26 6.74 -4.94 0.09
C LEU A 26 5.55 -4.41 0.90
N VAL A 27 5.28 -3.12 0.79
CA VAL A 27 4.09 -2.48 1.35
C VAL A 27 3.18 -2.07 0.20
N ILE A 28 1.91 -2.48 0.25
CA ILE A 28 0.89 -2.14 -0.74
C ILE A 28 -0.17 -1.26 -0.08
N LEU A 29 -0.42 -0.09 -0.65
CA LEU A 29 -1.50 0.81 -0.24
C LEU A 29 -2.40 1.16 -1.44
N GLY A 30 -3.60 1.66 -1.16
CA GLY A 30 -4.41 2.30 -2.20
C GLY A 30 -3.80 3.63 -2.66
N LYS A 31 -4.12 4.06 -3.89
CA LYS A 31 -3.70 5.36 -4.43
C LYS A 31 -4.15 6.54 -3.55
N GLN A 32 -5.43 6.57 -3.22
CA GLN A 32 -6.06 7.63 -2.45
C GLN A 32 -7.21 7.05 -1.64
N ALA A 33 -7.45 7.60 -0.46
CA ALA A 33 -8.67 7.33 0.27
C ALA A 33 -9.77 8.26 -0.28
N ILE A 34 -10.99 7.75 -0.40
CA ILE A 34 -12.10 8.48 -1.06
C ILE A 34 -12.78 9.49 -0.12
N ASP A 35 -12.45 9.45 1.17
CA ASP A 35 -12.96 10.33 2.21
C ASP A 35 -12.13 11.62 2.33
N ASP A 36 -10.81 11.53 2.21
CA ASP A 36 -9.90 12.69 2.27
C ASP A 36 -9.32 13.13 0.90
N ASP A 37 -9.44 12.31 -0.14
CA ASP A 37 -8.90 12.48 -1.49
C ASP A 37 -7.43 12.97 -1.55
N SER A 38 -6.63 12.66 -0.52
CA SER A 38 -5.34 13.32 -0.31
C SER A 38 -4.21 12.74 -1.15
N ASN A 39 -4.25 11.44 -1.46
CA ASN A 39 -3.21 10.74 -2.24
C ASN A 39 -1.79 11.00 -1.68
N GLN A 40 -1.59 10.79 -0.38
CA GLN A 40 -0.38 11.21 0.33
C GLN A 40 0.27 10.11 1.17
N THR A 41 -0.51 9.27 1.84
CA THR A 41 -0.03 8.32 2.85
C THR A 41 1.08 7.40 2.33
N GLY A 42 0.93 6.85 1.12
CA GLY A 42 1.93 5.94 0.54
C GLY A 42 3.26 6.64 0.25
N GLN A 43 3.21 7.84 -0.34
CA GLN A 43 4.40 8.62 -0.64
C GLN A 43 5.12 9.10 0.62
N MET A 44 4.35 9.53 1.64
CA MET A 44 4.89 9.92 2.94
C MET A 44 5.54 8.73 3.64
N LEU A 45 4.92 7.55 3.63
CA LEU A 45 5.49 6.34 4.21
C LEU A 45 6.82 5.97 3.54
N ALA A 46 6.87 5.98 2.20
CA ALA A 46 8.08 5.70 1.46
C ALA A 46 9.22 6.68 1.82
N ALA A 47 8.92 7.97 1.93
CA ALA A 47 9.89 8.99 2.34
C ALA A 47 10.37 8.78 3.79
N LEU A 48 9.46 8.53 4.73
CA LEU A 48 9.78 8.31 6.15
C LEU A 48 10.59 7.02 6.39
N ALA A 49 10.32 5.97 5.61
CA ALA A 49 11.03 4.70 5.69
C ALA A 49 12.29 4.66 4.79
N ASN A 50 12.56 5.72 4.02
CA ASN A 50 13.64 5.79 3.04
C ASN A 50 13.62 4.61 2.04
N LEU A 51 12.43 4.30 1.52
CA LEU A 51 12.20 3.19 0.60
C LEU A 51 11.89 3.68 -0.83
N PRO A 52 12.32 2.94 -1.86
CA PRO A 52 11.87 3.18 -3.22
C PRO A 52 10.34 3.01 -3.33
N GLN A 53 9.72 3.80 -4.21
CA GLN A 53 8.28 3.77 -4.42
C GLN A 53 7.87 3.73 -5.90
N ALA A 54 6.71 3.14 -6.16
CA ALA A 54 5.97 3.32 -7.42
C ALA A 54 4.49 3.57 -7.09
N THR A 55 3.99 4.74 -7.46
CA THR A 55 2.57 5.08 -7.28
C THR A 55 1.76 4.75 -8.52
N PHE A 56 0.45 4.59 -8.36
CA PHE A 56 -0.51 4.41 -9.45
C PHE A 56 -0.28 3.13 -10.27
N ALA A 57 0.14 2.06 -9.59
CA ALA A 57 0.45 0.79 -10.22
C ALA A 57 -0.79 0.19 -10.90
N SER A 58 -0.70 -0.07 -12.20
CA SER A 58 -1.66 -0.85 -13.00
C SER A 58 -1.16 -2.27 -13.28
N LYS A 59 0.12 -2.57 -13.03
CA LYS A 59 0.65 -3.93 -13.00
C LYS A 59 1.85 -4.02 -12.06
N VAL A 60 1.94 -5.13 -11.32
CA VAL A 60 3.10 -5.43 -10.45
C VAL A 60 3.59 -6.84 -10.75
N THR A 61 4.90 -7.01 -10.92
CA THR A 61 5.56 -8.31 -11.05
C THR A 61 6.76 -8.34 -10.13
N ILE A 62 6.86 -9.38 -9.31
CA ILE A 62 7.95 -9.53 -8.33
C ILE A 62 8.80 -10.72 -8.75
N ALA A 63 10.09 -10.47 -8.95
CA ALA A 63 11.08 -11.49 -9.27
C ALA A 63 12.46 -11.03 -8.80
N ASP A 64 13.30 -11.98 -8.38
CA ASP A 64 14.72 -11.76 -8.09
C ASP A 64 15.02 -10.57 -7.14
N GLY A 65 14.20 -10.40 -6.10
CA GLY A 65 14.37 -9.32 -5.12
C GLY A 65 13.99 -7.91 -5.64
N LYS A 66 13.30 -7.84 -6.78
CA LYS A 66 12.83 -6.59 -7.38
C LYS A 66 11.34 -6.61 -7.67
N ALA A 67 10.73 -5.43 -7.65
CA ALA A 67 9.39 -5.19 -8.15
C ALA A 67 9.45 -4.40 -9.46
N THR A 68 8.94 -5.00 -10.54
CA THR A 68 8.69 -4.31 -11.80
C THR A 68 7.25 -3.83 -11.80
N VAL A 69 7.06 -2.52 -11.87
CA VAL A 69 5.76 -1.87 -11.72
C VAL A 69 5.46 -1.05 -12.97
N ALA A 70 4.35 -1.36 -13.65
CA ALA A 70 3.76 -0.46 -14.63
C ALA A 70 2.83 0.49 -13.89
N ARG A 71 3.01 1.79 -14.08
CA ARG A 71 2.22 2.85 -13.44
C ARG A 71 1.56 3.75 -14.46
N GLU A 72 0.38 4.21 -14.12
CA GLU A 72 -0.36 5.18 -14.92
C GLU A 72 0.21 6.58 -14.70
N VAL A 73 0.49 7.26 -15.79
CA VAL A 73 0.90 8.67 -15.85
C VAL A 73 0.03 9.37 -16.91
N ASP A 74 0.00 10.70 -16.93
CA ASP A 74 -0.91 11.43 -17.83
C ASP A 74 -0.71 11.09 -19.32
N GLY A 75 0.52 10.74 -19.71
CA GLY A 75 0.88 10.35 -21.07
C GLY A 75 0.70 8.86 -21.40
N GLY A 76 0.18 8.04 -20.48
CA GLY A 76 0.01 6.59 -20.67
C GLY A 76 0.57 5.79 -19.51
N ALA A 77 1.48 4.85 -19.80
CA ALA A 77 2.09 3.99 -18.79
C ALA A 77 3.61 4.12 -18.77
N GLU A 78 4.17 4.18 -17.57
CA GLU A 78 5.61 4.15 -17.30
C GLU A 78 5.94 2.84 -16.58
N THR A 79 7.08 2.19 -16.90
CA THR A 79 7.52 0.98 -16.18
C THR A 79 8.77 1.27 -15.37
N LEU A 80 8.70 1.03 -14.07
CA LEU A 80 9.79 1.20 -13.11
C LEU A 80 10.25 -0.16 -12.57
N SER A 81 11.53 -0.25 -12.20
CA SER A 81 12.08 -1.39 -11.46
C SER A 81 12.60 -0.90 -10.11
N LEU A 82 12.02 -1.43 -9.03
CA LEU A 82 12.36 -1.10 -7.65
C LEU A 82 13.11 -2.26 -7.02
N THR A 83 14.14 -1.96 -6.23
CA THR A 83 14.77 -2.96 -5.34
C THR A 83 13.90 -3.11 -4.10
N LEU A 84 13.68 -4.34 -3.62
CA LEU A 84 12.97 -4.56 -2.36
C LEU A 84 13.92 -4.31 -1.16
N PRO A 85 13.44 -3.74 -0.04
CA PRO A 85 12.04 -3.42 0.26
C PRO A 85 11.51 -2.16 -0.46
N ALA A 86 10.21 -2.14 -0.79
CA ALA A 86 9.59 -1.03 -1.53
C ALA A 86 8.14 -0.73 -1.09
N VAL A 87 7.65 0.46 -1.44
CA VAL A 87 6.25 0.89 -1.25
C VAL A 87 5.56 1.05 -2.60
N VAL A 88 4.39 0.43 -2.77
CA VAL A 88 3.60 0.53 -4.00
C VAL A 88 2.19 1.02 -3.69
N THR A 89 1.73 2.05 -4.41
CA THR A 89 0.32 2.45 -4.36
C THR A 89 -0.42 1.99 -5.61
N THR A 90 -1.59 1.40 -5.44
CA THR A 90 -2.31 0.71 -6.52
C THR A 90 -3.39 1.59 -7.12
N ASP A 91 -3.44 1.64 -8.45
CA ASP A 91 -4.56 2.23 -9.17
C ASP A 91 -5.71 1.22 -9.33
N LEU A 92 -6.91 1.71 -9.64
CA LEU A 92 -8.10 0.89 -9.89
C LEU A 92 -7.89 -0.12 -11.04
N ARG A 93 -7.00 0.19 -11.98
CA ARG A 93 -6.69 -0.67 -13.13
C ARG A 93 -5.82 -1.88 -12.79
N LEU A 94 -5.29 -1.99 -11.56
CA LEU A 94 -4.38 -3.07 -11.18
C LEU A 94 -5.01 -4.46 -11.32
N ASN A 95 -6.23 -4.62 -10.81
CA ASN A 95 -6.95 -5.89 -10.78
C ASN A 95 -8.43 -5.69 -10.44
N GLU A 96 -9.21 -6.76 -10.59
CA GLU A 96 -10.57 -6.84 -10.07
C GLU A 96 -10.55 -7.57 -8.70
N PRO A 97 -10.98 -6.91 -7.60
CA PRO A 97 -11.07 -7.56 -6.30
C PRO A 97 -12.08 -8.72 -6.33
N ARG A 98 -11.64 -9.91 -5.91
CA ARG A 98 -12.52 -11.08 -5.81
C ARG A 98 -13.58 -10.92 -4.72
N TYR A 99 -14.73 -11.54 -4.91
CA TYR A 99 -15.75 -11.67 -3.87
C TYR A 99 -15.30 -12.60 -2.73
N VAL A 100 -15.73 -12.27 -1.51
CA VAL A 100 -15.52 -13.11 -0.32
C VAL A 100 -16.59 -14.19 -0.24
N THR A 101 -16.18 -15.43 0.01
CA THR A 101 -17.10 -16.56 0.21
C THR A 101 -17.49 -16.68 1.69
N LEU A 102 -18.71 -17.18 1.98
CA LEU A 102 -19.17 -17.40 3.36
C LEU A 102 -18.18 -18.22 4.23
N PRO A 103 -17.57 -19.33 3.73
CA PRO A 103 -16.57 -20.04 4.50
C PRO A 103 -15.34 -19.19 4.87
N ASN A 104 -14.93 -18.28 3.98
CA ASN A 104 -13.80 -17.39 4.25
C ASN A 104 -14.13 -16.32 5.29
N ILE A 105 -15.38 -15.83 5.33
CA ILE A 105 -15.85 -14.90 6.37
C ILE A 105 -15.79 -15.58 7.75
N MET A 106 -16.27 -16.82 7.85
CA MET A 106 -16.24 -17.57 9.11
C MET A 106 -14.82 -17.88 9.59
N LYS A 107 -13.90 -18.16 8.66
CA LYS A 107 -12.47 -18.34 8.98
C LYS A 107 -11.81 -17.03 9.42
N ALA A 108 -12.14 -15.90 8.78
CA ALA A 108 -11.56 -14.60 9.11
C ALA A 108 -11.85 -14.18 10.56
N LYS A 109 -13.07 -14.42 11.06
CA LYS A 109 -13.46 -14.14 12.46
C LYS A 109 -12.62 -14.88 13.51
N LYS A 110 -11.98 -15.98 13.15
CA LYS A 110 -11.15 -16.80 14.05
C LYS A 110 -9.66 -16.48 13.95
N LYS A 111 -9.24 -15.67 12.97
CA LYS A 111 -7.83 -15.31 12.82
C LYS A 111 -7.43 -14.38 13.98
N PRO A 112 -6.22 -14.53 14.54
CA PRO A 112 -5.70 -13.60 15.52
C PRO A 112 -5.72 -12.17 14.97
N LEU A 113 -6.22 -11.23 15.77
CA LEU A 113 -6.14 -9.80 15.52
C LEU A 113 -5.41 -9.19 16.71
N GLU A 114 -4.18 -8.76 16.47
CA GLU A 114 -3.37 -8.07 17.47
C GLU A 114 -3.83 -6.61 17.54
N THR A 115 -4.10 -6.14 18.75
CA THR A 115 -4.37 -4.72 19.03
C THR A 115 -3.13 -4.12 19.67
N VAL A 116 -2.66 -2.99 19.14
CA VAL A 116 -1.44 -2.29 19.55
C VAL A 116 -1.79 -0.89 20.02
#